data_AF-A0A6C0PBJ7-F1
#
_entry.id   AF-A0A6C0PBJ7-F1
#
_cell.length_a   1.000
_cell.length_b   1.000
_cell.length_c   1.000
_cell.angle_alpha   90.00
_cell.angle_beta   90.00
_cell.angle_gamma   90.00
#
_symmetry.space_group_name_H-M   'P 1'
#
loop_
_entity.id
_entity.type
_entity.pdbx_description
1 polymer ?
#
loop_
_entity_poly.entity_id
_entity_poly.type
_entity_poly.pdbx_seq_one_letter_code
_entity_poly.pdbx_strand_id
1 'polypeptide(L)'
;MIQLIQNVIKNSIRVEVKEKNRYEQYPVIVTDVAEGSITNGWSLTYYPKLTHDRQRLYDIKQAFGSLGITMFSNLYNAVMSVDQRFLAGEGVQELRGRKHAAYEFGDGTGRITSRFACMQKEHSNTITVSILDSNSPFYMLSINFTVMNSKQEPGKRHMVGSDKQWDAAIDVFNERNAQFAPDSARFIQVFQEGENTFPYVRAAMQSGMNGVSQVDPNASFVWRRDISNEFQALALAYEKVILRTAMEVAYDSIRHTLQATRVQEPTLASGNVGPFGMAAGAVASGWQPR
;
A
#
# COMPACT_ATOMS: atom_id res chain seq x y z
N MET A 1 -16.51 6.93 17.28
CA MET A 1 -15.69 5.89 16.62
C MET A 1 -14.60 6.49 15.73
N ILE A 2 -14.93 7.22 14.65
CA ILE A 2 -13.91 7.79 13.73
C ILE A 2 -12.91 8.72 14.44
N GLN A 3 -13.37 9.58 15.35
CA GLN A 3 -12.48 10.47 16.13
C GLN A 3 -11.51 9.68 17.03
N LEU A 4 -11.93 8.54 17.57
CA LEU A 4 -11.06 7.68 18.38
C LEU A 4 -9.98 7.02 17.50
N ILE A 5 -10.37 6.52 16.33
CA ILE A 5 -9.45 5.99 15.31
C ILE A 5 -8.44 7.07 14.87
N GLN A 6 -8.91 8.30 14.64
CA GLN A 6 -8.05 9.44 14.31
C GLN A 6 -7.03 9.75 15.42
N ASN A 7 -7.45 9.74 16.68
CA ASN A 7 -6.56 10.01 17.80
C ASN A 7 -5.50 8.92 17.96
N VAL A 8 -5.88 7.65 17.81
CA VAL A 8 -4.92 6.53 17.81
C VAL A 8 -3.92 6.73 16.68
N ILE A 9 -4.38 6.88 15.45
CA ILE A 9 -3.49 6.96 14.29
C ILE A 9 -2.55 8.17 14.37
N LYS A 10 -3.06 9.38 14.70
CA LYS A 10 -2.23 10.59 14.75
C LYS A 10 -1.07 10.51 15.73
N ASN A 11 -1.24 9.79 16.83
CA ASN A 11 -0.22 9.67 17.89
C ASN A 11 0.67 8.45 17.72
N SER A 12 0.29 7.51 16.84
CA SER A 12 0.90 6.19 16.72
C SER A 12 1.62 5.96 15.39
N ILE A 13 1.63 6.94 14.48
CA ILE A 13 2.32 6.81 13.19
C ILE A 13 3.43 7.84 13.01
N ARG A 14 4.49 7.43 12.32
CA ARG A 14 5.50 8.31 11.72
C ARG A 14 5.36 8.30 10.21
N VAL A 15 5.36 9.47 9.58
CA VAL A 15 5.24 9.61 8.13
C VAL A 15 6.57 10.07 7.54
N GLU A 16 7.09 9.32 6.58
CA GLU A 16 8.30 9.65 5.82
C GLU A 16 7.96 9.79 4.34
N VAL A 17 8.46 10.84 3.69
CA VAL A 17 8.29 11.05 2.24
C VAL A 17 9.62 10.84 1.55
N LYS A 18 9.67 9.95 0.57
CA LYS A 18 10.84 9.76 -0.29
C LYS A 18 10.75 10.64 -1.53
N GLU A 19 11.89 10.80 -2.21
CA GLU A 19 11.95 11.48 -3.51
C GLU A 19 11.03 10.83 -4.55
N LYS A 20 10.67 11.61 -5.57
CA LYS A 20 9.82 11.12 -6.65
C LYS A 20 10.43 9.90 -7.32
N ASN A 21 9.62 8.87 -7.54
CA ASN A 21 10.01 7.75 -8.38
C ASN A 21 9.91 8.09 -9.87
N ARG A 22 10.34 7.16 -10.73
CA ARG A 22 10.25 7.27 -12.20
C ARG A 22 8.84 7.46 -12.78
N TYR A 23 7.80 7.28 -11.96
CA TYR A 23 6.39 7.43 -12.33
C TYR A 23 5.77 8.72 -11.79
N GLU A 24 6.62 9.65 -11.32
CA GLU A 24 6.24 10.93 -10.71
C GLU A 24 5.40 10.79 -9.43
N GLN A 25 5.51 9.64 -8.76
CA GLN A 25 4.85 9.40 -7.48
C GLN A 25 5.81 9.71 -6.35
N TYR A 26 5.29 10.23 -5.24
CA TYR A 26 6.04 10.38 -4.01
C TYR A 26 5.77 9.17 -3.13
N PRO A 27 6.73 8.26 -2.88
CA PRO A 27 6.53 7.18 -1.92
C PRO A 27 6.34 7.78 -0.53
N VAL A 28 5.18 7.54 0.07
CA VAL A 28 4.84 7.97 1.44
C VAL A 28 4.81 6.73 2.32
N ILE A 29 5.75 6.63 3.24
CA ILE A 29 5.93 5.50 4.15
C ILE A 29 5.33 5.88 5.50
N VAL A 30 4.37 5.09 5.97
CA VAL A 30 3.71 5.27 7.26
C VAL A 30 4.15 4.15 8.18
N THR A 31 4.91 4.47 9.22
CA THR A 31 5.48 3.50 10.17
C THR A 31 4.69 3.52 11.46
N ASP A 32 4.32 2.36 11.98
CA ASP A 32 3.78 2.22 13.32
C ASP A 32 4.86 2.46 14.38
N VAL A 33 4.61 3.38 15.29
CA VAL A 33 5.48 3.73 16.42
C VAL A 33 4.76 3.63 17.77
N ALA A 34 3.56 3.03 17.81
CA ALA A 34 2.80 2.83 19.03
C ALA A 34 3.54 1.93 20.02
N GLU A 35 3.69 2.40 21.26
CA GLU A 35 4.22 1.58 22.33
C GLU A 35 3.27 0.41 22.64
N GLY A 36 3.84 -0.78 22.84
CA GLY A 36 3.07 -1.99 23.14
C GLY A 36 2.21 -2.50 21.97
N SER A 37 2.43 -2.01 20.75
CA SER A 37 1.80 -2.58 19.57
C SER A 37 2.57 -3.78 19.01
N ILE A 38 1.85 -4.83 18.59
CA ILE A 38 2.46 -5.99 17.92
C ILE A 38 2.99 -5.66 16.51
N THR A 39 2.57 -4.54 15.93
CA THR A 39 3.03 -4.07 14.61
C THR A 39 4.05 -2.95 14.72
N ASN A 40 4.58 -2.67 15.91
CA ASN A 40 5.57 -1.62 16.10
C ASN A 40 6.75 -1.80 15.13
N GLY A 41 7.10 -0.74 14.39
CA GLY A 41 8.12 -0.76 13.36
C GLY A 41 7.66 -1.27 11.99
N TRP A 42 6.44 -1.78 11.84
CA TRP A 42 5.88 -2.13 10.54
C TRP A 42 5.56 -0.85 9.76
N SER A 43 5.53 -0.94 8.43
CA SER A 43 5.30 0.23 7.59
C SER A 43 4.39 -0.05 6.39
N LEU A 44 3.55 0.93 6.05
CA LEU A 44 2.72 0.93 4.85
C LEU A 44 3.27 1.95 3.86
N THR A 45 3.45 1.57 2.60
CA THR A 45 3.90 2.49 1.55
C THR A 45 2.76 2.82 0.60
N TYR A 46 2.45 4.10 0.49
CA TYR A 46 1.52 4.68 -0.48
C TYR A 46 2.30 5.34 -1.62
N TYR A 47 1.66 5.47 -2.79
CA TYR A 47 2.31 6.04 -3.98
C TYR A 47 1.47 7.18 -4.59
N PRO A 48 1.15 8.24 -3.82
CA PRO A 48 0.39 9.37 -4.31
C PRO A 48 1.13 10.14 -5.40
N LYS A 49 0.34 10.83 -6.22
CA LYS A 49 0.78 11.87 -7.14
C LYS A 49 0.29 13.22 -6.67
N LEU A 50 1.07 14.26 -6.96
CA LEU A 50 0.59 15.63 -6.81
C LEU A 50 -0.51 15.88 -7.84
N THR A 51 -1.61 16.50 -7.43
CA THR A 51 -2.69 16.86 -8.37
C THR A 51 -2.22 17.91 -9.37
N HIS A 52 -2.94 18.04 -10.50
CA HIS A 52 -2.57 18.98 -11.56
C HIS A 52 -2.52 20.44 -11.07
N ASP A 53 -3.47 20.82 -10.21
CA ASP A 53 -3.53 22.11 -9.52
C ASP A 53 -2.49 22.27 -8.39
N ARG A 54 -1.74 21.20 -8.08
CA ARG A 54 -0.74 21.12 -7.01
C ARG A 54 -1.26 21.42 -5.61
N GLN A 55 -2.57 21.30 -5.38
CA GLN A 55 -3.18 21.63 -4.08
C GLN A 55 -3.24 20.45 -3.10
N ARG A 56 -3.09 19.21 -3.59
CA ARG A 56 -3.15 18.02 -2.74
C ARG A 56 -2.37 16.83 -3.33
N LEU A 57 -2.09 15.86 -2.47
CA LEU A 57 -1.68 14.52 -2.88
C LEU A 57 -2.91 13.65 -3.13
N TYR A 58 -2.84 12.83 -4.17
CA TYR A 58 -3.89 11.88 -4.52
C TYR A 58 -3.29 10.51 -4.87
N ASP A 59 -3.76 9.47 -4.19
CA ASP A 59 -3.49 8.07 -4.54
C ASP A 59 -4.70 7.49 -5.26
N ILE A 60 -4.52 7.10 -6.53
CA ILE A 60 -5.57 6.52 -7.38
C ILE A 60 -6.11 5.22 -6.77
N LYS A 61 -5.25 4.40 -6.14
CA LYS A 61 -5.66 3.13 -5.55
C LYS A 61 -6.45 3.33 -4.26
N GLN A 62 -6.23 4.47 -3.60
CA GLN A 62 -6.75 4.78 -2.26
C GLN A 62 -6.56 3.64 -1.24
N ALA A 63 -5.47 2.89 -1.41
CA ALA A 63 -5.03 1.75 -0.63
C ALA A 63 -3.51 1.70 -0.66
N PHE A 64 -2.88 1.10 0.34
CA PHE A 64 -1.43 0.98 0.36
C PHE A 64 -0.92 0.02 -0.74
N GLY A 65 0.30 0.26 -1.23
CA GLY A 65 0.90 -0.56 -2.29
C GLY A 65 1.80 -1.68 -1.78
N SER A 66 2.35 -1.54 -0.58
CA SER A 66 3.18 -2.56 0.07
C SER A 66 3.20 -2.38 1.59
N LEU A 67 3.41 -3.48 2.30
CA LEU A 67 3.61 -3.57 3.74
C LEU A 67 5.05 -4.05 4.02
N GLY A 68 5.82 -3.29 4.80
CA GLY A 68 7.10 -3.71 5.36
C GLY A 68 6.92 -4.22 6.78
N ILE A 69 7.29 -5.47 7.04
CA ILE A 69 7.18 -6.13 8.34
C ILE A 69 8.58 -6.26 8.91
N THR A 70 8.87 -5.55 10.01
CA THR A 70 10.10 -5.72 10.78
C THR A 70 9.93 -6.86 11.80
N MET A 71 11.06 -7.41 12.25
CA MET A 71 11.07 -8.56 13.15
C MET A 71 10.28 -9.76 12.58
N PHE A 72 10.39 -9.95 11.26
CA PHE A 72 9.55 -10.90 10.53
C PHE A 72 9.74 -12.34 11.00
N SER A 73 10.91 -12.71 11.54
CA SER A 73 11.15 -14.04 12.09
C SER A 73 10.10 -14.46 13.13
N ASN A 74 9.59 -13.51 13.92
CA ASN A 74 8.56 -13.78 14.93
C ASN A 74 7.24 -14.16 14.29
N LEU A 75 6.81 -13.41 13.27
CA LEU A 75 5.60 -13.71 12.52
C LEU A 75 5.75 -15.01 11.74
N TYR A 76 6.90 -15.23 11.11
CA TYR A 76 7.23 -16.48 10.41
C TYR A 76 7.08 -17.68 11.34
N ASN A 77 7.69 -17.64 12.53
CA ASN A 77 7.59 -18.72 13.51
C ASN A 77 6.14 -18.96 13.98
N ALA A 78 5.36 -17.89 14.17
CA ALA A 78 3.94 -18.00 14.51
C ALA A 78 3.14 -18.68 13.38
N VAL A 79 3.36 -18.28 12.13
CA VAL A 79 2.72 -18.89 10.94
C VAL A 79 3.09 -20.38 10.83
N MET A 80 4.36 -20.72 10.99
CA MET A 80 4.81 -22.12 10.91
C MET A 80 4.28 -22.97 12.07
N SER A 81 4.18 -22.40 13.28
CA SER A 81 3.56 -23.05 14.43
C SER A 81 2.07 -23.34 14.19
N VAL A 82 1.34 -22.37 13.63
CA VAL A 82 -0.07 -22.54 13.24
C VAL A 82 -0.23 -23.65 12.19
N ASP A 83 0.63 -23.69 11.18
CA ASP A 83 0.62 -24.75 10.16
C ASP A 83 0.82 -26.14 10.80
N GLN A 84 1.77 -26.27 11.73
CA GLN A 84 2.02 -27.53 12.44
C GLN A 84 0.83 -27.97 13.29
N ARG A 85 0.24 -27.06 14.07
CA ARG A 85 -0.98 -27.34 14.88
C ARG A 85 -2.14 -27.78 14.01
N PHE A 86 -2.32 -27.13 12.87
CA PHE A 86 -3.35 -27.47 11.89
C PHE A 86 -3.15 -28.86 11.30
N LEU A 87 -1.91 -29.23 10.95
CA LEU A 87 -1.58 -30.57 10.46
C LEU A 87 -1.76 -31.65 11.52
N ALA A 88 -1.50 -31.34 12.78
CA ALA A 88 -1.77 -32.22 13.91
C ALA A 88 -3.28 -32.41 14.20
N GLY A 89 -4.16 -31.66 13.52
CA GLY A 89 -5.60 -31.74 13.68
C GLY A 89 -6.16 -30.90 14.84
N GLU A 90 -5.36 -30.02 15.44
CA GLU A 90 -5.78 -29.23 16.59
C GLU A 90 -6.80 -28.16 16.20
N GLY A 91 -8.01 -28.23 16.76
CA GLY A 91 -9.08 -27.26 16.51
C GLY A 91 -9.62 -27.28 15.08
N VAL A 92 -9.29 -28.31 14.29
CA VAL A 92 -9.67 -28.41 12.90
C VAL A 92 -11.13 -28.81 12.76
N GLN A 93 -11.86 -28.01 11.99
CA GLN A 93 -13.23 -28.26 11.59
C GLN A 93 -13.28 -28.56 10.09
N GLU A 94 -14.18 -29.43 9.67
CA GLU A 94 -14.37 -29.77 8.26
C GLU A 94 -15.69 -29.19 7.76
N LEU A 95 -15.60 -28.30 6.77
CA LEU A 95 -16.77 -27.68 6.15
C LEU A 95 -16.70 -27.93 4.64
N ARG A 96 -17.70 -28.66 4.11
CA ARG A 96 -17.81 -28.99 2.67
C ARG A 96 -16.53 -29.66 2.11
N GLY A 97 -15.96 -30.61 2.86
CA GLY A 97 -14.76 -31.33 2.46
C GLY A 97 -13.46 -30.51 2.54
N ARG A 98 -13.48 -29.34 3.19
CA ARG A 98 -12.29 -28.52 3.43
C ARG A 98 -12.06 -28.33 4.92
N LYS A 99 -10.82 -28.59 5.34
CA LYS A 99 -10.37 -28.35 6.71
C LYS A 99 -10.10 -26.87 6.91
N HIS A 100 -10.55 -26.35 8.05
CA HIS A 100 -10.29 -24.99 8.49
C HIS A 100 -10.12 -24.95 10.01
N ALA A 101 -9.35 -23.99 10.50
CA ALA A 101 -9.18 -23.74 11.93
C ALA A 101 -8.87 -22.25 12.15
N ALA A 102 -9.11 -21.78 13.37
CA ALA A 102 -8.71 -20.44 13.78
C ALA A 102 -7.93 -20.51 15.10
N TYR A 103 -6.85 -19.75 15.19
CA TYR A 103 -5.98 -19.70 16.35
C TYR A 103 -5.81 -18.24 16.77
N GLU A 104 -5.94 -17.97 18.05
CA GLU A 104 -5.80 -16.63 18.62
C GLU A 104 -4.52 -16.57 19.44
N PHE A 105 -3.77 -15.49 19.23
CA PHE A 105 -2.53 -15.21 19.94
C PHE A 105 -2.73 -13.92 20.72
N GLY A 106 -2.24 -13.93 21.96
CA GLY A 106 -2.31 -12.78 22.85
C GLY A 106 -0.94 -12.38 23.37
N ASP A 107 -0.90 -11.27 24.11
CA ASP A 107 0.31 -10.70 24.69
C ASP A 107 0.67 -11.25 26.09
N GLY A 108 0.06 -12.38 26.49
CA GLY A 108 0.25 -12.99 27.80
C GLY A 108 -0.55 -12.32 28.93
N THR A 109 -1.18 -11.17 28.69
CA THR A 109 -2.06 -10.49 29.68
C THR A 109 -3.53 -10.89 29.56
N GLY A 110 -3.84 -11.82 28.64
CA GLY A 110 -5.21 -12.23 28.29
C GLY A 110 -5.82 -11.43 27.15
N ARG A 111 -5.13 -10.40 26.63
CA ARG A 111 -5.57 -9.63 25.45
C ARG A 111 -5.18 -10.36 24.17
N ILE A 112 -6.15 -10.57 23.28
CA ILE A 112 -5.92 -11.11 21.94
C ILE A 112 -5.36 -9.99 21.06
N THR A 113 -4.23 -10.25 20.42
CA THR A 113 -3.53 -9.29 19.57
C THR A 113 -3.55 -9.68 18.11
N SER A 114 -3.74 -10.97 17.80
CA SER A 114 -3.82 -11.44 16.43
C SER A 114 -4.64 -12.73 16.34
N ARG A 115 -5.24 -12.95 15.17
CA ARG A 115 -5.94 -14.19 14.83
C ARG A 115 -5.38 -14.74 13.54
N PHE A 116 -5.14 -16.05 13.54
CA PHE A 116 -4.66 -16.82 12.39
C PHE A 116 -5.78 -17.76 11.94
N ALA A 117 -6.31 -17.55 10.75
CA ALA A 117 -7.26 -18.46 10.12
C ALA A 117 -6.51 -19.35 9.13
N CYS A 118 -6.54 -20.66 9.34
CA CYS A 118 -5.93 -21.64 8.46
C CYS A 118 -7.00 -22.33 7.61
N MET A 119 -6.73 -22.49 6.31
CA MET A 119 -7.58 -23.21 5.37
C MET A 119 -6.75 -24.16 4.52
N GLN A 120 -7.19 -25.41 4.43
CA GLN A 120 -6.57 -26.40 3.57
C GLN A 120 -6.89 -26.12 2.09
N LYS A 121 -5.85 -26.19 1.26
CA LYS A 121 -5.91 -26.32 -0.20
C LYS A 121 -5.29 -27.65 -0.61
N GLU A 122 -5.47 -28.03 -1.87
CA GLU A 122 -5.08 -29.35 -2.40
C GLU A 122 -3.62 -29.74 -2.11
N HIS A 123 -2.69 -28.77 -2.20
CA HIS A 123 -1.25 -29.00 -1.97
C HIS A 123 -0.60 -28.00 -1.01
N SER A 124 -1.40 -27.19 -0.31
CA SER A 124 -0.90 -26.12 0.55
C SER A 124 -1.92 -25.76 1.62
N ASN A 125 -1.47 -25.05 2.65
CA ASN A 125 -2.34 -24.39 3.61
C ASN A 125 -2.24 -22.88 3.39
N THR A 126 -3.39 -22.20 3.35
CA THR A 126 -3.43 -20.74 3.37
C THR A 126 -3.69 -20.30 4.81
N ILE A 127 -2.82 -19.44 5.33
CA ILE A 127 -2.91 -18.89 6.69
C ILE A 127 -3.11 -17.40 6.56
N THR A 128 -4.28 -16.92 6.96
CA THR A 128 -4.62 -15.50 7.02
C THR A 128 -4.37 -14.99 8.43
N VAL A 129 -3.49 -14.01 8.57
CA VAL A 129 -3.22 -13.31 9.83
C VAL A 129 -4.03 -12.03 9.84
N SER A 130 -4.82 -11.81 10.88
CA SER A 130 -5.54 -10.56 11.13
C SER A 130 -5.02 -9.91 12.41
N ILE A 131 -4.63 -8.64 12.31
CA ILE A 131 -4.17 -7.84 13.46
C ILE A 131 -5.39 -7.42 14.28
N LEU A 132 -5.43 -7.83 15.55
CA LEU A 132 -6.51 -7.54 16.50
C LEU A 132 -6.02 -6.73 17.71
N ASP A 133 -4.81 -6.21 17.65
CA ASP A 133 -4.23 -5.38 18.69
C ASP A 133 -4.76 -3.95 18.62
N SER A 134 -5.55 -3.55 19.63
CA SER A 134 -6.16 -2.22 19.71
C SER A 134 -5.15 -1.07 19.80
N ASN A 135 -3.89 -1.34 20.16
CA ASN A 135 -2.84 -0.33 20.22
C ASN A 135 -2.21 -0.09 18.84
N SER A 136 -2.40 -1.02 17.90
CA SER A 136 -1.88 -0.94 16.56
C SER A 136 -2.68 0.08 15.73
N PRO A 137 -2.02 1.04 15.05
CA PRO A 137 -2.66 1.81 14.00
C PRO A 137 -3.06 0.93 12.80
N PHE A 138 -2.53 -0.29 12.70
CA PHE A 138 -2.84 -1.29 11.67
C PHE A 138 -3.86 -2.33 12.13
N TYR A 139 -4.67 -2.01 13.14
CA TYR A 139 -5.81 -2.82 13.54
C TYR A 139 -6.69 -3.22 12.35
N MET A 140 -7.08 -4.50 12.30
CA MET A 140 -7.81 -5.18 11.21
C MET A 140 -7.04 -5.37 9.90
N LEU A 141 -5.75 -5.02 9.82
CA LEU A 141 -4.90 -5.39 8.70
C LEU A 141 -4.86 -6.93 8.57
N SER A 142 -5.03 -7.42 7.36
CA SER A 142 -5.01 -8.85 7.05
C SER A 142 -3.90 -9.20 6.06
N ILE A 143 -3.19 -10.29 6.32
CA ILE A 143 -2.06 -10.77 5.53
C ILE A 143 -2.27 -12.24 5.22
N ASN A 144 -2.05 -12.65 3.97
CA ASN A 144 -2.23 -14.04 3.55
C ASN A 144 -0.90 -14.70 3.25
N PHE A 145 -0.57 -15.73 4.02
CA PHE A 145 0.59 -16.59 3.77
C PHE A 145 0.15 -17.94 3.19
N THR A 146 0.99 -18.52 2.34
CA THR A 146 0.79 -19.88 1.84
C THR A 146 1.97 -20.74 2.27
N VAL A 147 1.66 -21.84 2.95
CA VAL A 147 2.65 -22.82 3.42
C VAL A 147 2.46 -24.11 2.64
N MET A 148 3.56 -24.67 2.14
CA MET A 148 3.54 -25.91 1.36
C MET A 148 4.77 -26.77 1.61
N ASN A 149 4.70 -28.02 1.16
CA ASN A 149 5.85 -28.92 1.23
C ASN A 149 6.98 -28.42 0.32
N SER A 150 8.20 -28.44 0.82
CA SER A 150 9.40 -28.16 0.04
C SER A 150 9.56 -29.20 -1.06
N LYS A 151 9.86 -28.73 -2.27
CA LYS A 151 10.23 -29.59 -3.40
C LYS A 151 11.67 -30.09 -3.28
N GLN A 152 12.52 -29.34 -2.56
CA GLN A 152 13.94 -29.64 -2.40
C GLN A 152 14.19 -30.57 -1.21
N GLU A 153 13.38 -30.47 -0.17
CA GLU A 153 13.49 -31.27 1.06
C GLU A 153 12.14 -31.92 1.39
N PRO A 154 11.89 -33.15 0.90
CA PRO A 154 10.67 -33.87 1.19
C PRO A 154 10.42 -33.97 2.70
N GLY A 155 9.21 -33.64 3.13
CA GLY A 155 8.82 -33.64 4.55
C GLY A 155 9.07 -32.31 5.29
N LYS A 156 9.87 -31.38 4.74
CA LYS A 156 9.95 -30.02 5.27
C LYS A 156 8.91 -29.12 4.62
N ARG A 157 8.34 -28.21 5.40
CA ARG A 157 7.36 -27.21 4.94
C ARG A 157 7.98 -25.82 4.99
N HIS A 158 7.62 -24.99 4.03
CA HIS A 158 8.14 -23.63 3.90
C HIS A 158 7.02 -22.67 3.49
N MET A 159 7.19 -21.41 3.87
CA MET A 159 6.31 -20.33 3.46
C MET A 159 6.71 -19.83 2.06
N VAL A 160 5.77 -19.89 1.12
CA VAL A 160 6.00 -19.47 -0.27
C VAL A 160 6.32 -17.97 -0.31
N GLY A 161 7.37 -17.60 -1.05
CA GLY A 161 7.77 -16.20 -1.27
C GLY A 161 8.73 -15.62 -0.23
N SER A 162 8.90 -16.30 0.92
CA SER A 162 9.83 -15.90 1.98
C SER A 162 11.22 -15.57 1.45
N ASP A 163 11.82 -16.46 0.66
CA ASP A 163 13.20 -16.30 0.13
C ASP A 163 13.43 -15.04 -0.71
N LYS A 164 12.37 -14.49 -1.34
CA LYS A 164 12.48 -13.31 -2.22
C LYS A 164 12.07 -12.01 -1.54
N GLN A 165 11.24 -12.11 -0.52
CA GLN A 165 10.59 -10.96 0.12
C GLN A 165 11.16 -10.67 1.50
N TRP A 166 11.79 -11.67 2.14
CA TRP A 166 12.46 -11.57 3.43
C TRP A 166 13.94 -11.30 3.24
N ASP A 167 14.41 -10.20 3.80
CA ASP A 167 15.83 -9.99 4.07
C ASP A 167 16.14 -10.45 5.50
N ALA A 168 16.80 -11.60 5.62
CA ALA A 168 17.15 -12.19 6.91
C ALA A 168 18.24 -11.43 7.67
N ALA A 169 19.04 -10.58 6.99
CA ALA A 169 20.12 -9.84 7.65
C ALA A 169 19.59 -8.68 8.50
N ILE A 170 18.50 -8.05 8.04
CA ILE A 170 17.81 -6.95 8.74
C ILE A 170 16.45 -7.36 9.31
N ASP A 171 16.05 -8.62 9.09
CA ASP A 171 14.77 -9.22 9.47
C ASP A 171 13.54 -8.42 9.02
N VAL A 172 13.54 -8.03 7.73
CA VAL A 172 12.46 -7.27 7.11
C VAL A 172 11.82 -8.07 5.98
N PHE A 173 10.49 -8.19 6.01
CA PHE A 173 9.70 -8.81 4.95
C PHE A 173 8.83 -7.79 4.22
N ASN A 174 8.88 -7.80 2.89
CA ASN A 174 8.10 -6.89 2.04
C ASN A 174 6.92 -7.62 1.39
N GLU A 175 5.71 -7.32 1.86
CA GLU A 175 4.46 -7.91 1.40
C GLU A 175 3.68 -6.95 0.47
N ARG A 176 2.99 -7.51 -0.53
CA ARG A 176 2.10 -6.79 -1.46
C ARG A 176 0.66 -7.31 -1.45
N ASN A 177 0.42 -8.45 -0.82
CA ASN A 177 -0.87 -9.12 -0.72
C ASN A 177 -1.57 -8.87 0.63
N ALA A 178 -1.03 -7.97 1.45
CA ALA A 178 -1.71 -7.49 2.64
C ALA A 178 -2.80 -6.49 2.25
N GLN A 179 -3.89 -6.44 3.01
CA GLN A 179 -5.01 -5.54 2.76
C GLN A 179 -5.75 -5.21 4.07
N PHE A 180 -6.32 -4.01 4.17
CA PHE A 180 -7.31 -3.70 5.21
C PHE A 180 -8.71 -4.15 4.77
N ALA A 181 -9.14 -3.69 3.59
CA ALA A 181 -10.45 -3.98 3.04
C ALA A 181 -10.30 -4.55 1.62
N PRO A 182 -11.33 -5.24 1.09
CA PRO A 182 -11.30 -5.75 -0.29
C PRO A 182 -10.99 -4.65 -1.29
N ASP A 183 -10.32 -5.01 -2.38
CA ASP A 183 -10.03 -4.07 -3.46
C ASP A 183 -11.32 -3.42 -3.97
N SER A 184 -11.26 -2.11 -4.22
CA SER A 184 -12.34 -1.41 -4.90
C SER A 184 -12.39 -1.83 -6.36
N ALA A 185 -13.49 -2.43 -6.78
CA ALA A 185 -13.73 -2.73 -8.19
C ALA A 185 -14.12 -1.44 -8.92
N ARG A 186 -13.49 -1.20 -10.07
CA ARG A 186 -13.84 -0.10 -10.97
C ARG A 186 -14.96 -0.55 -11.90
N PHE A 187 -15.99 0.26 -12.08
CA PHE A 187 -16.82 0.17 -13.28
C PHE A 187 -16.02 0.74 -14.46
N ILE A 188 -15.61 -0.14 -15.38
CA ILE A 188 -14.89 0.25 -16.60
C ILE A 188 -15.94 0.43 -17.70
N GLN A 189 -15.97 1.59 -18.33
CA GLN A 189 -16.73 1.83 -19.56
C GLN A 189 -16.17 0.92 -20.65
N VAL A 190 -16.99 0.00 -21.15
CA VAL A 190 -16.61 -0.91 -22.23
C VAL A 190 -17.38 -0.44 -23.45
N PHE A 191 -16.71 0.39 -24.26
CA PHE A 191 -17.15 0.82 -25.58
C PHE A 191 -18.34 1.79 -25.67
N GLN A 192 -18.16 2.79 -26.53
CA GLN A 192 -19.21 3.58 -27.17
C GLN A 192 -18.84 3.60 -28.66
N GLU A 193 -19.54 2.84 -29.50
CA GLU A 193 -19.21 2.69 -30.94
C GLU A 193 -19.62 3.93 -31.76
N GLY A 194 -20.33 4.89 -31.16
CA GLY A 194 -20.66 6.19 -31.75
C GLY A 194 -21.57 7.03 -30.86
N GLU A 195 -21.82 8.29 -31.24
CA GLU A 195 -22.61 9.27 -30.47
C GLU A 195 -24.03 8.79 -30.13
N ASN A 196 -24.59 7.85 -30.88
CA ASN A 196 -25.95 7.32 -30.71
C ASN A 196 -26.02 5.93 -30.03
N THR A 197 -24.91 5.41 -29.50
CA THR A 197 -24.89 4.11 -28.79
C THR A 197 -24.94 4.30 -27.29
N PHE A 198 -25.87 3.62 -26.61
CA PHE A 198 -25.93 3.60 -25.15
C PHE A 198 -24.64 2.98 -24.59
N PRO A 199 -23.94 3.63 -23.65
CA PRO A 199 -22.71 3.10 -23.12
C PRO A 199 -22.96 1.82 -22.32
N TYR A 200 -22.06 0.86 -22.47
CA TYR A 200 -22.08 -0.39 -21.71
C TYR A 200 -21.00 -0.35 -20.62
N VAL A 201 -21.30 -0.93 -19.47
CA VAL A 201 -20.36 -1.11 -18.36
C VAL A 201 -20.19 -2.58 -18.10
N ARG A 202 -18.94 -3.03 -17.97
CA ARG A 202 -18.65 -4.37 -17.47
C ARG A 202 -18.68 -4.36 -15.94
N ALA A 203 -19.70 -4.94 -15.35
CA ALA A 203 -19.75 -5.15 -13.91
C ALA A 203 -18.93 -6.41 -13.58
N ALA A 204 -17.91 -6.29 -12.74
CA ALA A 204 -17.02 -7.41 -12.42
C ALA A 204 -17.70 -8.59 -11.70
N MET A 205 -18.99 -8.52 -11.34
CA MET A 205 -19.63 -9.48 -10.41
C MET A 205 -21.10 -9.84 -10.69
N GLN A 206 -21.62 -9.73 -11.91
CA GLN A 206 -22.94 -10.33 -12.25
C GLN A 206 -22.80 -11.53 -13.20
N SER A 207 -23.22 -12.70 -12.71
CA SER A 207 -23.45 -13.88 -13.54
C SER A 207 -24.73 -13.70 -14.36
N GLY A 208 -24.55 -13.27 -15.61
CA GLY A 208 -25.61 -13.09 -16.62
C GLY A 208 -25.03 -12.48 -17.90
N MET A 209 -25.61 -12.83 -19.07
CA MET A 209 -25.10 -12.63 -20.45
C MET A 209 -23.92 -11.64 -20.57
N ASN A 210 -22.71 -12.19 -20.66
CA ASN A 210 -21.45 -11.51 -20.94
C ASN A 210 -20.96 -10.42 -19.95
N GLY A 211 -21.61 -10.25 -18.80
CA GLY A 211 -21.12 -9.39 -17.72
C GLY A 211 -21.12 -7.89 -18.06
N VAL A 212 -21.94 -7.47 -19.02
CA VAL A 212 -22.11 -6.06 -19.42
C VAL A 212 -23.54 -5.60 -19.19
N SER A 213 -23.70 -4.37 -18.68
CA SER A 213 -24.99 -3.72 -18.45
C SER A 213 -25.01 -2.35 -19.13
N GLN A 214 -26.13 -1.99 -19.75
CA GLN A 214 -26.34 -0.63 -20.29
C GLN A 214 -26.44 0.37 -19.12
N VAL A 215 -25.83 1.53 -19.29
CA VAL A 215 -25.88 2.63 -18.32
C VAL A 215 -26.30 3.93 -19.01
N ASP A 216 -26.87 4.84 -18.23
CA ASP A 216 -27.16 6.21 -18.67
C ASP A 216 -25.85 6.90 -19.09
N PRO A 217 -25.80 7.54 -20.29
CA PRO A 217 -24.65 8.34 -20.73
C PRO A 217 -24.20 9.43 -19.75
N ASN A 218 -25.10 9.91 -18.89
CA ASN A 218 -24.83 10.95 -17.91
C ASN A 218 -24.56 10.39 -16.50
N ALA A 219 -24.54 9.07 -16.32
CA ALA A 219 -24.27 8.47 -15.02
C ALA A 219 -22.82 8.72 -14.58
N SER A 220 -22.64 9.20 -13.35
CA SER A 220 -21.32 9.27 -12.73
C SER A 220 -20.82 7.86 -12.40
N PHE A 221 -19.62 7.51 -12.87
CA PHE A 221 -18.98 6.24 -12.52
C PHE A 221 -18.41 6.30 -11.10
N VAL A 222 -18.88 5.42 -10.22
CA VAL A 222 -18.49 5.36 -8.81
C VAL A 222 -17.61 4.13 -8.56
N TRP A 223 -16.63 4.23 -7.68
CA TRP A 223 -15.90 3.05 -7.20
C TRP A 223 -16.79 2.27 -6.23
N ARG A 224 -17.03 0.99 -6.50
CA ARG A 224 -17.77 0.12 -5.58
C ARG A 224 -16.78 -0.76 -4.82
N ARG A 225 -16.92 -0.77 -3.49
CA ARG A 225 -16.23 -1.71 -2.61
C ARG A 225 -17.31 -2.44 -1.83
N ASP A 226 -17.43 -3.74 -2.06
CA ASP A 226 -18.42 -4.57 -1.37
C ASP A 226 -17.92 -4.87 0.03
N ILE A 227 -18.55 -4.23 1.01
CA ILE A 227 -18.29 -4.43 2.43
C ILE A 227 -19.32 -5.44 2.93
N SER A 228 -18.87 -6.66 3.19
CA SER A 228 -19.75 -7.77 3.55
C SER A 228 -20.06 -7.85 5.04
N ASN A 229 -19.29 -7.16 5.90
CA ASN A 229 -19.47 -7.18 7.35
C ASN A 229 -18.84 -5.97 8.06
N GLU A 230 -19.15 -5.83 9.34
CA GLU A 230 -18.70 -4.73 10.20
C GLU A 230 -17.17 -4.67 10.37
N PHE A 231 -16.48 -5.82 10.41
CA PHE A 231 -15.02 -5.85 10.52
C PHE A 231 -14.34 -5.29 9.27
N GLN A 232 -14.86 -5.57 8.09
CA GLN A 232 -14.38 -4.97 6.84
C GLN A 232 -14.68 -3.48 6.77
N ALA A 233 -15.82 -3.03 7.30
CA ALA A 233 -16.14 -1.61 7.43
C ALA A 233 -15.13 -0.90 8.35
N LEU A 234 -14.80 -1.53 9.48
CA LEU A 234 -13.83 -1.01 10.45
C LEU A 234 -12.42 -0.96 9.85
N ALA A 235 -11.97 -2.02 9.19
CA ALA A 235 -10.69 -2.06 8.51
C ALA A 235 -10.56 -0.94 7.47
N LEU A 236 -11.62 -0.71 6.69
CA LEU A 236 -11.68 0.40 5.74
C LEU A 236 -11.57 1.76 6.44
N ALA A 237 -12.24 1.94 7.58
CA ALA A 237 -12.16 3.18 8.35
C ALA A 237 -10.73 3.45 8.84
N TYR A 238 -10.03 2.43 9.34
CA TYR A 238 -8.60 2.54 9.70
C TYR A 238 -7.77 2.96 8.49
N GLU A 239 -7.86 2.23 7.37
CA GLU A 239 -7.09 2.55 6.15
C GLU A 239 -7.33 3.98 5.66
N LYS A 240 -8.58 4.45 5.63
CA LYS A 240 -8.91 5.81 5.19
C LYS A 240 -8.37 6.87 6.13
N VAL A 241 -8.39 6.64 7.43
CA VAL A 241 -7.84 7.58 8.41
C VAL A 241 -6.31 7.61 8.34
N ILE A 242 -5.64 6.46 8.18
CA ILE A 242 -4.18 6.39 7.95
C ILE A 242 -3.84 7.17 6.69
N LEU A 243 -4.48 6.83 5.56
CA LEU A 243 -4.22 7.45 4.27
C LEU A 243 -4.40 8.96 4.36
N ARG A 244 -5.52 9.44 4.91
CA ARG A 244 -5.79 10.88 5.04
C ARG A 244 -4.73 11.58 5.87
N THR A 245 -4.41 11.04 7.05
CA THR A 245 -3.40 11.63 7.96
C THR A 245 -2.03 11.66 7.29
N ALA A 246 -1.65 10.58 6.61
CA ALA A 246 -0.38 10.48 5.89
C ALA A 246 -0.30 11.46 4.73
N MET A 247 -1.37 11.61 3.94
CA MET A 247 -1.39 12.56 2.82
C MET A 247 -1.34 14.02 3.28
N GLU A 248 -2.01 14.36 4.39
CA GLU A 248 -1.93 15.69 4.99
C GLU A 248 -0.48 16.02 5.40
N VAL A 249 0.17 15.14 6.17
CA VAL A 249 1.56 15.32 6.62
C VAL A 249 2.55 15.33 5.44
N ALA A 250 2.37 14.42 4.48
CA ALA A 250 3.26 14.31 3.33
C ALA A 250 3.16 15.53 2.40
N TYR A 251 1.95 16.08 2.21
CA TYR A 251 1.75 17.26 1.39
C TYR A 251 2.49 18.48 1.97
N ASP A 252 2.39 18.69 3.28
CA ASP A 252 3.12 19.77 3.95
C ASP A 252 4.63 19.61 3.76
N SER A 253 5.17 18.40 3.94
CA SER A 253 6.59 18.11 3.70
C SER A 253 7.03 18.43 2.28
N ILE A 254 6.28 17.98 1.26
CA ILE A 254 6.59 18.25 -0.15
C ILE A 254 6.51 19.74 -0.47
N ARG A 255 5.51 20.45 0.07
CA ARG A 255 5.33 21.88 -0.16
C ARG A 255 6.53 22.68 0.34
N HIS A 256 7.05 22.34 1.52
CA HIS A 256 8.26 22.98 2.07
C HIS A 256 9.48 22.74 1.17
N THR A 257 9.66 21.52 0.66
CA THR A 257 10.74 21.19 -0.29
C THR A 257 10.60 21.97 -1.60
N LEU A 258 9.39 22.04 -2.18
CA LEU A 258 9.12 22.79 -3.42
C LEU A 258 9.34 24.31 -3.26
N GLN A 259 9.05 24.87 -2.10
CA GLN A 259 9.32 26.28 -1.81
C GLN A 259 10.82 26.55 -1.65
N ALA A 260 11.57 25.66 -1.01
CA ALA A 260 13.01 25.80 -0.85
C ALA A 260 13.76 25.78 -2.21
N THR A 261 13.34 24.94 -3.15
CA THR A 261 13.94 24.89 -4.50
C THR A 261 13.69 26.17 -5.31
N ARG A 262 12.59 26.90 -5.07
CA ARG A 262 12.31 28.18 -5.74
C ARG A 262 13.19 29.35 -5.29
N VAL A 263 13.86 29.24 -4.14
CA VAL A 263 14.72 30.31 -3.59
C VAL A 263 16.18 30.18 -4.07
N GLN A 264 16.53 29.08 -4.75
CA GLN A 264 17.88 28.80 -5.26
C GLN A 264 18.02 28.92 -6.78
N GLU A 265 17.18 29.71 -7.47
CA GLU A 265 17.59 30.18 -8.80
C GLU A 265 18.68 31.26 -8.61
N PRO A 266 19.91 31.08 -9.14
CA PRO A 266 20.90 32.13 -9.09
C PRO A 266 20.34 33.31 -9.88
N THR A 267 20.10 34.40 -9.16
CA THR A 267 19.95 35.72 -9.78
C THR A 267 21.26 35.96 -10.51
N LEU A 268 21.27 35.71 -11.83
CA LEU A 268 22.26 36.31 -12.71
C LEU A 268 22.07 37.81 -12.54
N ALA A 269 22.92 38.39 -11.68
CA ALA A 269 23.02 39.81 -11.50
C ALA A 269 23.23 40.40 -12.90
N SER A 270 22.21 41.06 -13.43
CA SER A 270 22.32 41.97 -14.56
C SER A 270 23.20 43.12 -14.10
N GLY A 271 24.51 42.89 -14.14
CA GLY A 271 25.53 43.89 -13.94
C GLY A 271 25.39 44.93 -15.04
N ASN A 272 25.04 46.14 -14.61
CA ASN A 272 25.15 47.39 -15.36
C ASN A 272 26.37 47.39 -16.30
N VAL A 273 26.13 47.35 -17.60
CA VAL A 273 27.12 47.77 -18.59
C VAL A 273 27.03 49.29 -18.67
N GLY A 274 27.83 49.97 -17.86
CA GLY A 274 28.13 51.39 -18.01
C GLY A 274 29.13 51.63 -19.15
N PRO A 275 29.06 52.78 -19.84
CA PRO A 275 29.75 53.04 -21.10
C PRO A 275 31.16 53.60 -20.89
N PHE A 276 32.13 53.26 -21.75
CA PHE A 276 33.42 53.93 -22.09
C PHE A 276 34.27 52.81 -22.74
N GLY A 277 34.59 52.79 -24.04
CA GLY A 277 35.22 53.82 -24.85
C GLY A 277 36.75 53.63 -24.80
N MET A 278 37.35 53.03 -25.84
CA MET A 278 38.72 53.27 -26.33
C MET A 278 39.03 52.41 -27.58
N ALA A 279 39.83 52.99 -28.45
CA ALA A 279 39.93 52.72 -29.87
C ALA A 279 41.09 51.81 -30.30
N ALA A 280 40.99 51.34 -31.55
CA ALA A 280 42.02 51.19 -32.58
C ALA A 280 43.21 50.23 -32.36
N GLY A 281 43.41 49.36 -33.36
CA GLY A 281 44.67 48.63 -33.57
C GLY A 281 44.52 47.46 -34.54
N ALA A 282 44.61 47.75 -35.85
CA ALA A 282 44.63 46.78 -36.93
C ALA A 282 45.92 45.95 -36.95
N VAL A 283 45.85 44.65 -37.30
CA VAL A 283 46.75 44.03 -38.30
C VAL A 283 46.02 42.88 -39.01
N ALA A 284 46.11 42.89 -40.34
CA ALA A 284 45.58 41.88 -41.25
C ALA A 284 46.62 40.80 -41.56
N SER A 285 46.19 39.55 -41.68
CA SER A 285 46.71 38.48 -42.56
C SER A 285 45.99 37.18 -42.16
N GLY A 286 45.38 36.37 -43.00
CA GLY A 286 45.31 36.29 -44.44
C GLY A 286 44.73 34.91 -44.79
N TRP A 287 44.22 34.82 -46.02
CA TRP A 287 43.91 33.60 -46.76
C TRP A 287 42.57 32.87 -46.55
N GLN A 288 42.02 32.50 -47.70
CA GLN A 288 40.61 32.31 -48.05
C GLN A 288 40.18 30.83 -48.08
N PRO A 289 38.86 30.59 -48.05
CA PRO A 289 38.22 29.28 -48.11
C PRO A 289 38.01 28.82 -49.57
N ARG A 290 37.44 27.63 -49.75
CA ARG A 290 36.72 27.31 -51.00
C ARG A 290 35.35 28.00 -51.00
#